data_AF-A0A382Y2Z4-F1
#
_entry.id   AF-A0A382Y2Z4-F1
#
_cell.length_a   1.000
_cell.length_b   1.000
_cell.length_c   1.000
_cell.angle_alpha   90.00
_cell.angle_beta   90.00
_cell.angle_gamma   90.00
#
_symmetry.space_group_name_H-M   'P 1'
#
loop_
_entity.id
_entity.type
_entity.pdbx_description
1 polymer ?
#
loop_
_entity_poly.entity_id
_entity_poly.type
_entity_poly.pdbx_seq_one_letter_code
_entity_poly.pdbx_strand_id
1 'polypeptide(L)' 'MESETFIIVNPTAGDGLAKQRWQRFENELKNNNVRYKAAITEYKNHA' A
#
# COMPACT_ATOMS: atom_id res chain seq x y z
N MET A 1 -6.35 -17.72 14.99
CA MET A 1 -6.66 -16.69 13.99
C MET A 1 -5.35 -16.27 13.36
N GLU A 2 -5.19 -16.42 12.05
CA GLU A 2 -4.07 -15.80 11.35
C GLU A 2 -4.36 -14.31 11.19
N SER A 3 -3.40 -13.46 11.55
CA SER A 3 -3.53 -12.01 11.40
C SER A 3 -3.38 -11.64 9.92
N GLU A 4 -4.40 -11.00 9.34
CA GLU A 4 -4.36 -10.49 7.97
C GLU A 4 -3.99 -8.99 8.00
N THR A 5 -2.84 -8.64 7.44
CA THR A 5 -2.40 -7.24 7.32
C THR A 5 -3.20 -6.56 6.23
N PHE A 6 -3.85 -5.44 6.56
CA PHE A 6 -4.53 -4.59 5.58
C PHE A 6 -3.79 -3.26 5.42
N ILE A 7 -3.49 -2.87 4.18
CA ILE A 7 -2.72 -1.68 3.84
C ILE A 7 -3.59 -0.71 3.04
N ILE A 8 -3.66 0.54 3.49
CA ILE A 8 -4.34 1.62 2.79
C ILE A 8 -3.29 2.50 2.11
N VAL A 9 -3.41 2.70 0.80
CA VAL A 9 -2.42 3.41 -0.02
C VAL A 9 -3.04 4.68 -0.57
N ASN A 10 -2.54 5.84 -0.14
CA ASN A 10 -2.85 7.11 -0.79
C ASN A 10 -1.80 7.43 -1.87
N PRO A 11 -2.09 7.25 -3.16
CA PRO A 11 -1.10 7.43 -4.22
C PRO A 11 -0.67 8.89 -4.42
N THR A 12 -1.46 9.85 -3.92
CA THR A 12 -1.19 11.29 -4.03
C THR A 12 -0.36 11.85 -2.88
N ALA A 13 -0.14 11.06 -1.82
CA ALA A 13 0.63 11.50 -0.65
C ALA A 13 2.10 11.81 -1.02
N GLY A 14 2.68 12.78 -0.31
CA GLY A 14 4.06 13.23 -0.54
C GLY A 14 4.28 13.71 -1.97
N ASP A 15 3.38 14.58 -2.46
CA ASP A 15 3.42 15.16 -3.81
C ASP A 15 3.41 14.12 -4.95
N GLY A 16 2.65 13.04 -4.77
CA GLY A 16 2.52 11.95 -5.75
C GLY A 16 3.66 10.92 -5.74
N LEU A 17 4.69 11.11 -4.90
CA LEU A 17 5.79 10.15 -4.75
C LEU A 17 5.34 8.82 -4.13
N ALA A 18 4.24 8.83 -3.37
CA ALA A 18 3.69 7.63 -2.75
C ALA A 18 3.36 6.53 -3.76
N LYS A 19 2.94 6.87 -4.99
CA LYS A 19 2.69 5.87 -6.05
C LYS A 19 3.95 5.08 -6.42
N GLN A 20 5.08 5.77 -6.62
CA GLN A 20 6.36 5.13 -6.97
C GLN A 20 6.91 4.33 -5.79
N ARG A 21 6.82 4.90 -4.57
CA ARG A 21 7.25 4.23 -3.34
C ARG A 21 6.42 2.97 -3.06
N TRP A 22 5.12 3.03 -3.32
CA TRP A 22 4.23 1.88 -3.18
C TRP A 22 4.64 0.73 -4.09
N GLN A 23 4.97 0.99 -5.37
CA GLN A 23 5.42 -0.07 -6.28
C GLN A 23 6.67 -0.79 -5.76
N ARG A 24 7.65 -0.04 -5.23
CA ARG A 24 8.84 -0.63 -4.62
C ARG A 24 8.50 -1.44 -3.37
N PHE A 25 7.72 -0.85 -2.47
CA PHE A 25 7.31 -1.48 -1.21
C PHE A 25 6.49 -2.75 -1.44
N GLU A 26 5.57 -2.74 -2.41
CA GLU A 26 4.75 -3.89 -2.76
C GLU A 26 5.60 -5.05 -3.30
N ASN A 27 6.60 -4.76 -4.13
CA ASN A 27 7.55 -5.76 -4.60
C ASN A 27 8.34 -6.37 -3.43
N GLU A 28 8.75 -5.56 -2.45
CA GLU A 28 9.43 -6.05 -1.24
C GLU A 28 8.51 -6.96 -0.42
N LEU A 29 7.23 -6.64 -0.26
CA LEU A 29 6.26 -7.51 0.43
C LEU A 29 6.09 -8.87 -0.28
N LYS A 30 5.93 -8.85 -1.61
CA LYS A 30 5.80 -10.05 -2.43
C LYS A 30 7.06 -10.92 -2.37
N ASN A 31 8.24 -10.31 -2.50
CA ASN A 31 9.52 -11.03 -2.44
C ASN A 31 9.75 -11.71 -1.08
N ASN A 32 9.22 -11.15 0.01
CA ASN A 32 9.31 -11.72 1.34
C ASN A 32 8.12 -12.62 1.72
N ASN A 33 7.22 -12.93 0.78
CA ASN A 33 6.00 -13.72 1.03
C ASN A 33 5.13 -13.19 2.17
N VAL A 34 5.13 -11.87 2.39
CA VAL A 34 4.27 -11.25 3.39
C VAL A 34 2.82 -11.30 2.88
N ARG A 35 1.90 -11.88 3.66
CA ARG A 35 0.47 -11.86 3.33
C ARG A 35 -0.12 -10.50 3.68
N TYR A 36 -0.76 -9.86 2.71
CA TYR A 36 -1.46 -8.60 2.90
C TYR A 36 -2.64 -8.45 1.93
N LYS A 37 -3.56 -7.58 2.28
CA LYS A 37 -4.54 -6.97 1.37
C LYS A 37 -4.23 -5.48 1.26
N ALA A 38 -4.44 -4.90 0.08
CA ALA A 38 -4.22 -3.47 -0.14
C ALA A 38 -5.41 -2.82 -0.83
N ALA A 39 -5.75 -1.60 -0.40
CA ALA A 39 -6.72 -0.73 -1.06
C ALA A 39 -6.05 0.59 -1.44
N ILE A 40 -6.16 0.98 -2.70
CA ILE A 40 -5.65 2.27 -3.20
C ILE A 40 -6.79 3.27 -3.16
N THR A 41 -6.58 4.42 -2.50
CA THR A 41 -7.61 5.45 -2.37
C THR A 41 -7.63 6.35 -3.60
N GLU A 42 -8.83 6.71 -4.08
CA GLU A 42 -8.99 7.54 -5.29
C GLU A 42 -8.99 9.05 -5.00
N TYR A 43 -9.26 9.47 -3.76
CA TYR A 43 -9.36 10.88 -3.36
C TYR A 43 -8.81 11.15 -1.95
N LYS A 44 -8.48 12.42 -1.67
CA LYS A 44 -8.05 12.88 -0.33
C LYS A 44 -9.17 12.62 0.68
N ASN A 45 -8.82 12.13 1.89
CA ASN A 45 -9.70 11.76 3.01
C ASN A 45 -10.49 10.45 2.87
N HIS A 46 -9.96 9.46 2.16
CA HIS A 46 -10.57 8.12 2.06
C HIS A 46 -10.06 7.14 3.15
N ALA A 47 -9.17 7.60 4.04
CA ALA A 47 -8.52 6.81 5.09
C ALA A 47 -8.83 7.41 6.47
#